data_AF-A0A3R9FIN5-F1
#
_entry.id   AF-A0A3R9FIN5-F1
#
_cell.length_a   1.000
_cell.length_b   1.000
_cell.length_c   1.000
_cell.angle_alpha   90.00
_cell.angle_beta   90.00
_cell.angle_gamma   90.00
#
_symmetry.space_group_name_H-M   'P 1'
#
loop_
_entity.id
_entity.type
_entity.pdbx_description
1 polymer ?
#
loop_
_entity_poly.entity_id
_entity_poly.type
_entity_poly.pdbx_seq_one_letter_code
_entity_poly.pdbx_strand_id
1 'polypeptide(L)'
;MVYRDTSLWNDLNELRCLEAFKKLEGEGFPRGKQSEYALDISLKSGLARGNISAKICNYKSVAGINNESHASANTRYFYNKYKYYSIAAIRELVKSLE
;
A
#
# COMPACT_ATOMS: atom_id res chain seq x y z
N MET A 1 -12.28 9.26 -5.13
CA MET A 1 -11.78 7.99 -5.69
C MET A 1 -12.96 7.03 -5.81
N VAL A 2 -12.95 6.12 -6.78
CA VAL A 2 -14.05 5.17 -6.96
C VAL A 2 -13.53 3.77 -6.64
N TYR A 3 -14.15 3.12 -5.65
CA TYR A 3 -13.96 1.71 -5.35
C TYR A 3 -15.22 0.95 -5.75
N ARG A 4 -15.12 -0.36 -5.95
CA ARG A 4 -16.31 -1.18 -6.16
C ARG A 4 -17.01 -1.35 -4.81
N ASP A 5 -18.33 -1.14 -4.75
CA ASP A 5 -19.11 -1.25 -3.52
C ASP A 5 -19.03 -2.64 -2.87
N THR A 6 -18.81 -3.68 -3.68
CA THR A 6 -18.65 -5.07 -3.23
C THR A 6 -17.23 -5.39 -2.76
N SER A 7 -16.33 -4.42 -2.75
CA SER A 7 -14.92 -4.62 -2.40
C SER A 7 -14.57 -3.96 -1.07
N LEU A 8 -13.73 -4.63 -0.29
CA LEU A 8 -13.14 -4.07 0.93
C LEU A 8 -12.01 -3.07 0.64
N TRP A 9 -11.77 -2.70 -0.62
CA TRP A 9 -10.82 -1.64 -0.96
C TRP A 9 -11.42 -0.27 -0.67
N ASN A 10 -10.66 0.56 0.04
CA ASN A 10 -10.98 1.93 0.40
C ASN A 10 -9.68 2.72 0.60
N ASP A 11 -9.81 4.01 0.91
CA ASP A 11 -8.67 4.92 1.10
C ASP A 11 -7.75 4.47 2.24
N LEU A 12 -8.31 3.98 3.35
CA LEU A 12 -7.55 3.45 4.48
C LEU A 12 -6.67 2.26 4.06
N ASN A 13 -7.21 1.33 3.29
CA ASN A 13 -6.49 0.13 2.86
C ASN A 13 -5.46 0.43 1.75
N GLU A 14 -5.70 1.43 0.89
CA GLU A 14 -4.66 1.98 0.00
C GLU A 14 -3.51 2.61 0.81
N LEU A 15 -3.83 3.42 1.83
CA LEU A 15 -2.82 4.05 2.70
C LEU A 15 -2.00 3.05 3.50
N ARG A 16 -2.62 1.99 4.03
CA ARG A 16 -1.92 0.89 4.69
C ARG A 16 -0.90 0.23 3.75
N CYS A 17 -1.27 -0.01 2.49
CA CYS A 17 -0.36 -0.56 1.48
C CYS A 17 0.77 0.41 1.13
N LEU A 18 0.49 1.71 1.05
CA LEU A 18 1.50 2.74 0.85
C LEU A 18 2.47 2.83 2.04
N GLU A 19 1.97 2.76 3.27
CA GLU A 19 2.82 2.74 4.48
C GLU A 19 3.77 1.53 4.46
N ALA A 20 3.27 0.35 4.10
CA ALA A 20 4.09 -0.86 3.95
C ALA A 20 5.14 -0.72 2.84
N PHE A 21 4.79 -0.10 1.71
CA PHE A 21 5.77 0.22 0.67
C PHE A 21 6.87 1.15 1.21
N LYS A 22 6.51 2.23 1.93
CA LYS A 22 7.48 3.17 2.52
C LYS A 22 8.37 2.52 3.57
N LYS A 23 7.85 1.60 4.38
CA LYS A 23 8.64 0.76 5.29
C LYS A 23 9.68 -0.05 4.52
N LEU A 24 9.23 -0.78 3.49
CA LEU A 24 10.12 -1.58 2.65
C LEU A 24 11.19 -0.74 1.95
N GLU A 25 10.83 0.44 1.45
CA GLU A 25 11.77 1.38 0.82
C GLU A 25 12.85 1.81 1.81
N GLY A 26 12.47 2.21 3.03
CA GLY A 26 13.41 2.58 4.10
C GLY A 26 14.28 1.42 4.61
N GLU A 27 13.80 0.18 4.50
CA GLU A 27 14.52 -1.03 4.90
C GLU A 27 15.38 -1.64 3.78
N GLY A 28 15.32 -1.13 2.54
CA GLY A 28 16.06 -1.68 1.40
C GLY A 28 15.46 -2.98 0.83
N PHE A 29 14.14 -3.15 0.92
CA PHE A 29 13.39 -4.29 0.38
C PHE A 29 13.86 -5.68 0.84
N PRO A 30 14.02 -5.93 2.15
CA PRO A 30 14.46 -7.22 2.67
C PRO A 30 13.51 -8.36 2.31
N ARG A 31 14.09 -9.55 2.08
CA ARG A 31 13.33 -10.77 1.76
C ARG A 31 12.36 -11.10 2.89
N GLY A 32 11.12 -11.44 2.54
CA GLY A 32 10.09 -11.86 3.52
C GLY A 32 9.26 -10.72 4.13
N LYS A 33 9.79 -9.49 4.26
CA LYS A 33 9.08 -8.38 4.93
C LYS A 33 7.79 -7.95 4.25
N GLN A 34 7.73 -7.96 2.92
CA GLN A 34 6.48 -7.66 2.20
C GLN A 34 5.36 -8.61 2.61
N SER A 35 5.70 -9.88 2.81
CA SER A 35 4.75 -10.91 3.19
C SER A 35 4.25 -10.72 4.63
N GLU A 36 5.14 -10.33 5.55
CA GLU A 36 4.78 -9.98 6.93
C GLU A 36 3.82 -8.79 6.99
N TYR A 37 4.13 -7.70 6.28
CA TYR A 37 3.24 -6.54 6.21
C TYR A 37 1.91 -6.85 5.53
N ALA A 38 1.93 -7.67 4.48
CA ALA A 38 0.71 -8.08 3.81
C ALA A 38 -0.20 -8.91 4.73
N LEU A 39 0.37 -9.70 5.64
CA LEU A 39 -0.39 -10.44 6.64
C LEU A 39 -1.03 -9.49 7.68
N ASP A 40 -0.27 -8.55 8.24
CA ASP A 40 -0.79 -7.57 9.21
C ASP A 40 -1.96 -6.75 8.63
N ILE A 41 -1.79 -6.23 7.41
CA ILE A 41 -2.84 -5.45 6.74
C ILE A 41 -4.04 -6.33 6.39
N SER A 42 -3.82 -7.59 6.00
CA SER A 42 -4.90 -8.54 5.71
C SER A 42 -5.80 -8.73 6.93
N LEU A 43 -5.21 -8.92 8.11
CA LEU A 43 -5.96 -9.06 9.38
C LEU A 43 -6.77 -7.80 9.72
N LYS A 44 -6.26 -6.61 9.42
CA LYS A 44 -6.93 -5.32 9.69
C LYS A 44 -7.99 -4.91 8.66
N SER A 45 -7.91 -5.44 7.44
CA SER A 45 -8.73 -5.02 6.30
C SER A 45 -9.78 -6.04 5.88
N GLY A 46 -9.62 -7.30 6.26
CA GLY A 46 -10.39 -8.43 5.73
C GLY A 46 -10.05 -8.80 4.29
N LEU A 47 -9.14 -8.07 3.63
CA LEU A 47 -8.65 -8.41 2.28
C LEU A 47 -7.68 -9.58 2.36
N ALA A 48 -7.71 -10.48 1.38
CA ALA A 48 -6.77 -11.59 1.30
C ALA A 48 -5.31 -11.09 1.22
N ARG A 49 -4.39 -11.73 1.96
CA ARG A 49 -2.95 -11.43 1.96
C ARG A 49 -2.34 -11.34 0.55
N GLY A 50 -2.77 -12.19 -0.38
CA GLY A 50 -2.34 -12.13 -1.79
C GLY A 50 -2.71 -10.81 -2.47
N ASN A 51 -3.93 -10.30 -2.24
CA ASN A 51 -4.39 -9.03 -2.80
C ASN A 51 -3.60 -7.85 -2.22
N ILE A 52 -3.31 -7.88 -0.91
CA ILE A 52 -2.48 -6.86 -0.28
C ILE A 52 -1.05 -6.91 -0.82
N SER A 53 -0.45 -8.10 -0.92
CA SER A 53 0.91 -8.26 -1.45
C SER A 53 1.01 -7.75 -2.89
N ALA A 54 0.02 -8.06 -3.74
CA ALA A 54 -0.07 -7.52 -5.09
C ALA A 54 -0.20 -5.99 -5.09
N LYS A 55 -0.99 -5.42 -4.17
CA LYS A 55 -1.13 -3.96 -4.05
C LYS A 55 0.18 -3.27 -3.64
N ILE A 56 0.93 -3.85 -2.69
CA ILE A 56 2.27 -3.35 -2.33
C ILE A 56 3.21 -3.44 -3.54
N CYS A 57 3.12 -4.51 -4.33
CA CYS A 57 3.88 -4.65 -5.58
C CYS A 57 3.52 -3.54 -6.59
N ASN A 58 2.24 -3.18 -6.71
CA ASN A 58 1.81 -2.08 -7.57
C ASN A 58 2.46 -0.75 -7.16
N TYR A 59 2.58 -0.45 -5.86
CA TYR A 59 3.30 0.74 -5.38
C TYR A 59 4.79 0.71 -5.79
N LYS A 60 5.45 -0.45 -5.71
CA LYS A 60 6.83 -0.62 -6.20
C LYS A 60 6.96 -0.35 -7.70
N SER A 61 6.03 -0.86 -8.51
CA SER A 61 6.02 -0.59 -9.96
C SER A 61 5.80 0.89 -10.25
N VAL A 62 4.85 1.55 -9.57
CA VAL A 62 4.59 2.99 -9.74
C VAL A 62 5.80 3.84 -9.31
N ALA A 63 6.55 3.38 -8.32
CA ALA A 63 7.80 4.01 -7.88
C ALA A 63 9.01 3.71 -8.78
N GLY A 64 8.87 2.89 -9.82
CA GLY A 64 9.97 2.50 -10.71
C GLY A 64 10.97 1.50 -10.10
N ILE A 65 10.62 0.84 -8.99
CA ILE A 65 11.46 -0.18 -8.33
C ILE A 65 11.34 -1.54 -9.04
N ASN A 66 10.13 -1.88 -9.48
CA ASN A 66 9.83 -3.09 -10.23
C ASN A 66 9.40 -2.73 -11.66
N ASN A 67 9.35 -3.72 -12.54
CA ASN A 67 8.72 -3.60 -13.85
C ASN A 67 7.28 -3.08 -13.74
N GLU A 68 6.77 -2.51 -14.83
CA GLU A 68 5.40 -2.03 -14.90
C GLU A 68 4.39 -3.11 -14.54
N SER A 69 3.32 -2.68 -13.88
CA SER A 69 2.19 -3.51 -13.51
C SER A 69 0.88 -2.78 -13.80
N HIS A 70 -0.23 -3.50 -13.69
CA HIS A 70 -1.58 -2.95 -13.82
C HIS A 70 -2.02 -2.20 -12.53
N ALA A 71 -1.17 -1.30 -12.03
CA ALA A 71 -1.49 -0.46 -10.89
C ALA A 71 -2.75 0.39 -11.17
N SER A 72 -3.72 0.34 -10.26
CA SER A 72 -4.99 1.05 -10.39
C SER A 72 -4.79 2.57 -10.36
N ALA A 73 -5.76 3.31 -10.90
CA ALA A 73 -5.77 4.77 -10.85
C ALA A 73 -5.66 5.28 -9.40
N ASN A 74 -6.32 4.63 -8.44
CA ASN A 74 -6.22 4.98 -7.01
C ASN A 74 -4.79 4.82 -6.49
N THR A 75 -4.12 3.70 -6.76
CA THR A 75 -2.72 3.48 -6.36
C THR A 75 -1.79 4.56 -6.94
N ARG A 76 -1.96 4.92 -8.22
CA ARG A 76 -1.18 6.01 -8.85
C ARG A 76 -1.46 7.37 -8.21
N TYR A 77 -2.72 7.66 -7.92
CA TYR A 77 -3.12 8.89 -7.24
C TYR A 77 -2.50 8.99 -5.84
N PHE A 78 -2.64 7.95 -5.01
CA PHE A 78 -2.09 7.90 -3.65
C PHE A 78 -0.57 8.05 -3.65
N TYR A 79 0.12 7.33 -4.52
CA TYR A 79 1.57 7.47 -4.64
C TYR A 79 1.95 8.90 -5.01
N ASN A 80 1.36 9.47 -6.07
CA ASN A 80 1.71 10.83 -6.48
C ASN A 80 1.39 11.89 -5.41
N LYS A 81 0.28 11.72 -4.70
CA LYS A 81 -0.14 12.64 -3.64
C LYS A 81 0.81 12.62 -2.44
N TYR A 82 1.31 11.44 -2.07
CA TYR A 82 2.04 11.28 -0.81
C TYR A 82 3.49 10.77 -0.96
N LYS A 83 4.05 10.66 -2.16
CA LYS A 83 5.41 10.13 -2.39
C LYS A 83 6.51 10.85 -1.63
N TYR A 84 6.33 12.14 -1.32
CA TYR A 84 7.27 12.96 -0.56
C TYR A 84 7.00 12.98 0.94
N TYR A 85 5.93 12.33 1.40
CA TYR A 85 5.62 12.26 2.83
C TYR A 85 6.57 11.27 3.50
N SER A 86 6.98 11.60 4.73
CA SER A 86 7.71 10.67 5.58
C SER A 86 6.81 9.51 5.99
N ILE A 87 7.42 8.38 6.35
CA ILE A 87 6.69 7.24 6.90
C ILE A 87 5.84 7.62 8.13
N ALA A 88 6.34 8.53 8.98
CA ALA A 88 5.61 9.02 10.15
C ALA A 88 4.34 9.78 9.73
N ALA A 89 4.43 10.65 8.73
CA ALA A 89 3.28 11.39 8.23
C ALA A 89 2.22 10.46 7.61
N ILE A 90 2.64 9.44 6.84
CA ILE A 90 1.73 8.41 6.32
C ILE A 90 1.05 7.63 7.46
N ARG A 91 1.80 7.28 8.50
CA ARG A 91 1.27 6.56 9.66
C ARG A 91 0.20 7.37 10.40
N GLU A 92 0.41 8.66 10.58
CA GLU A 92 -0.61 9.53 11.21
C GLU A 92 -1.88 9.64 10.35
N LEU A 93 -1.74 9.68 9.02
CA LEU A 93 -2.90 9.62 8.11
C LEU A 93 -3.67 8.30 8.26
N VAL A 94 -2.97 7.16 8.33
CA VAL A 94 -3.60 5.85 8.56
C VAL A 94 -4.38 5.87 9.87
N LYS A 95 -3.76 6.28 10.98
CA LYS A 95 -4.43 6.34 12.29
C LYS A 95 -5.65 7.24 12.31
N SER A 96 -5.64 8.36 11.57
CA SER A 96 -6.78 9.29 11.52
C SER A 96 -8.02 8.71 10.83
N LEU A 97 -7.88 7.56 10.15
CA LEU A 97 -8.93 6.87 9.42
C LEU A 97 -9.30 5.50 10.03
N GLU A 98 -8.61 5.08 11.10
CA GLU A 98 -8.92 3.87 11.88
C GLU A 98 -9.97 4.16 12.96
#